data_AF-K6W0B5-F1
#
_entry.id   AF-K6W0B5-F1
#
_cell.length_a   1.000
_cell.length_b   1.000
_cell.length_c   1.000
_cell.angle_alpha   90.00
_cell.angle_beta   90.00
_cell.angle_gamma   90.00
#
_symmetry.space_group_name_H-M   'P 1'
#
loop_
_entity.id
_entity.type
_entity.pdbx_description
1 polymer ?
#
loop_
_entity_poly.entity_id
_entity_poly.type
_entity_poly.pdbx_seq_one_letter_code
_entity_poly.pdbx_strand_id
1 'polypeptide(L)'
;MADDAREVRLTEQEALTNLRAVLELCASGQLKCSAKTARPSAATVETVVSHLVNGDFYLLDPIAAFAWPLLIQSGGMAKLEGTRLSLSPKGRAALRKPPAEVIRDLWRRWLTHGAIDEFSRIETIKGQRATNVLSAVKTRRATVAAGLATCPPGEWIDIDTLFSTMRRKHLDPTIARSERALWRLYLVDPEYGSFGYADNHGWSLLEGRYTLAVTFEYAGTLGLVDLDYRNPIGARNDYYDNWGSDYIDALSRYDGLRAIRLTPLGAYALGLADTFEPTGDDTTATSPLTILPNLDIVVTHEISTAERLTMNAFATQTADYTWAVSAATLTAALAAGRDLTEFTTFLTDRTDRALPSTLTTVIDDVRRRGAQLADLGHLRVIECADPAVALLIARDRTLRSLCRPLGDRHLGVAAEHESKFRTALLRLGYAL
;
A
#
# COMPACT_ATOMS: atom_id res chain seq x y z
N MET A 1 -2.89 -14.98 -32.21
CA MET A 1 -3.06 -16.15 -31.34
C MET A 1 -2.49 -15.77 -29.98
N ALA A 2 -3.34 -15.20 -29.11
CA ALA A 2 -2.96 -14.95 -27.74
C ALA A 2 -2.91 -16.30 -27.01
N ASP A 3 -1.84 -16.51 -26.27
CA ASP A 3 -1.58 -17.71 -25.49
C ASP A 3 -2.77 -18.00 -24.55
N ASP A 4 -3.47 -19.12 -24.76
CA ASP A 4 -4.53 -19.64 -23.87
C ASP A 4 -3.88 -20.34 -22.64
N ALA A 5 -2.66 -19.91 -22.29
CA ALA A 5 -1.91 -20.41 -21.16
C ALA A 5 -2.65 -20.03 -19.87
N ARG A 6 -3.24 -21.06 -19.28
CA ARG A 6 -3.76 -21.04 -17.92
C ARG A 6 -2.59 -20.87 -16.94
N GLU A 7 -2.75 -19.97 -15.99
CA GLU A 7 -1.78 -19.69 -14.94
C GLU A 7 -2.39 -19.93 -13.56
N VAL A 8 -1.67 -20.65 -12.71
CA VAL A 8 -2.03 -20.87 -11.30
C VAL A 8 -1.00 -20.17 -10.43
N ARG A 9 -1.44 -19.23 -9.59
CA ARG A 9 -0.60 -18.47 -8.66
C ARG A 9 -0.93 -18.86 -7.21
N LEU A 10 0.10 -19.29 -6.48
CA LEU A 10 0.03 -19.53 -5.04
C LEU A 10 0.38 -18.24 -4.30
N THR A 11 -0.64 -17.47 -3.94
CA THR A 11 -0.48 -16.06 -3.56
C THR A 11 -0.12 -15.86 -2.09
N GLU A 12 -0.35 -16.86 -1.22
CA GLU A 12 -0.10 -16.75 0.21
C GLU A 12 1.35 -16.35 0.51
N GLN A 13 2.33 -17.14 0.03
CA GLN A 13 3.76 -16.88 0.26
C GLN A 13 4.25 -15.63 -0.49
N GLU A 14 3.71 -15.39 -1.68
CA GLU A 14 4.03 -14.19 -2.46
C GLU A 14 3.62 -12.94 -1.71
N ALA A 15 2.42 -12.89 -1.14
CA ALA A 15 1.94 -11.72 -0.42
C ALA A 15 2.73 -11.44 0.85
N LEU A 16 3.10 -12.49 1.60
CA LEU A 16 3.95 -12.36 2.80
C LEU A 16 5.30 -11.72 2.46
N THR A 17 5.91 -12.11 1.33
CA THR A 17 7.19 -11.55 0.87
C THR A 17 7.02 -10.16 0.25
N ASN A 18 6.02 -9.99 -0.61
CA ASN A 18 5.76 -8.75 -1.36
C ASN A 18 5.37 -7.59 -0.43
N LEU A 19 4.66 -7.86 0.67
CA LEU A 19 4.36 -6.85 1.69
C LEU A 19 5.64 -6.17 2.18
N ARG A 20 6.68 -6.95 2.49
CA ARG A 20 7.97 -6.41 2.96
C ARG A 20 8.62 -5.56 1.87
N ALA A 21 8.70 -6.07 0.64
CA ALA A 21 9.29 -5.34 -0.49
C ALA A 21 8.60 -3.98 -0.72
N VAL A 22 7.27 -3.95 -0.70
CA VAL A 22 6.49 -2.72 -0.92
C VAL A 22 6.68 -1.71 0.21
N LEU A 23 6.70 -2.16 1.47
CA LEU A 23 6.97 -1.27 2.61
C LEU A 23 8.39 -0.69 2.55
N GLU A 24 9.38 -1.46 2.10
CA GLU A 24 10.76 -1.00 1.88
C GLU A 24 10.87 0.02 0.73
N LEU A 25 10.19 -0.22 -0.39
CA LEU A 25 10.10 0.76 -1.48
C LEU A 25 9.44 2.06 -1.03
N CYS A 26 8.42 1.97 -0.17
CA CYS A 26 7.81 3.15 0.45
C CYS A 26 8.77 3.87 1.40
N ALA A 27 9.50 3.12 2.23
CA ALA A 27 10.47 3.67 3.17
C ALA A 27 11.62 4.42 2.47
N SER A 28 12.05 3.92 1.31
CA SER A 28 13.08 4.54 0.47
C SER A 28 12.56 5.71 -0.38
N GLY A 29 11.26 6.03 -0.31
CA GLY A 29 10.67 7.16 -1.02
C GLY A 29 10.57 6.97 -2.55
N GLN A 30 10.64 5.73 -3.02
CA GLN A 30 10.57 5.37 -4.44
C GLN A 30 9.13 5.36 -4.97
N LEU A 31 8.14 5.18 -4.09
CA LEU A 31 6.74 5.12 -4.47
C LEU A 31 6.12 6.53 -4.55
N LYS A 32 5.38 6.78 -5.63
CA LYS A 32 4.65 8.02 -5.86
C LYS A 32 3.19 7.74 -6.20
N CYS A 33 2.29 8.55 -5.65
CA CYS A 33 0.88 8.52 -6.02
C CYS A 33 0.36 9.92 -6.30
N SER A 34 -0.74 9.99 -7.04
CA SER A 34 -1.43 11.24 -7.32
C SER A 34 -1.97 11.86 -6.02
N ALA A 35 -1.70 13.15 -5.78
CA ALA A 35 -2.32 13.87 -4.68
C ALA A 35 -3.86 13.98 -4.82
N LYS A 36 -4.39 13.88 -6.06
CA LYS A 36 -5.83 14.01 -6.35
C LYS A 36 -6.59 12.69 -6.23
N THR A 37 -6.04 11.63 -6.80
CA THR A 37 -6.75 10.34 -6.89
C THR A 37 -6.17 9.27 -5.97
N ALA A 38 -5.05 9.57 -5.32
CA ALA A 38 -4.27 8.66 -4.49
C ALA A 38 -3.74 7.41 -5.22
N ARG A 39 -3.98 7.30 -6.53
CA ARG A 39 -3.54 6.18 -7.39
C ARG A 39 -2.02 6.24 -7.65
N PRO A 40 -1.35 5.07 -7.74
CA PRO A 40 0.06 5.02 -8.11
C PRO A 40 0.29 5.59 -9.52
N SER A 41 1.45 6.21 -9.73
CA SER A 41 1.88 6.60 -11.08
C SER A 41 2.31 5.37 -11.90
N ALA A 42 2.36 5.49 -13.23
CA ALA A 42 2.87 4.42 -14.09
C ALA A 42 4.29 3.96 -13.67
N ALA A 43 5.19 4.90 -13.42
CA ALA A 43 6.54 4.60 -12.91
C ALA A 43 6.52 3.88 -11.55
N THR A 44 5.54 4.17 -10.68
CA THR A 44 5.39 3.45 -9.41
C THR A 44 4.91 2.02 -9.64
N VAL A 45 3.99 1.81 -10.57
CA VAL A 45 3.55 0.47 -10.97
C VAL A 45 4.75 -0.32 -11.51
N GLU A 46 5.51 0.21 -12.47
CA GLU A 46 6.72 -0.43 -13.00
C GLU A 46 7.76 -0.75 -11.92
N THR A 47 7.98 0.19 -10.98
CA THR A 47 8.90 -0.01 -9.85
C THR A 47 8.42 -1.14 -8.94
N VAL A 48 7.12 -1.24 -8.67
CA VAL A 48 6.59 -2.32 -7.84
C VAL A 48 6.67 -3.65 -8.59
N VAL A 49 6.29 -3.71 -9.88
CA VAL A 49 6.37 -4.94 -10.70
C VAL A 49 7.76 -5.56 -10.65
N SER A 50 8.83 -4.76 -10.79
CA SER A 50 10.20 -5.27 -10.78
C SER A 50 10.68 -5.83 -9.44
N HIS A 51 9.91 -5.61 -8.36
CA HIS A 51 10.23 -6.08 -7.02
C HIS A 51 9.22 -7.10 -6.46
N LEU A 52 8.14 -7.39 -7.18
CA LEU A 52 7.22 -8.46 -6.80
C LEU A 52 7.87 -9.83 -7.07
N VAL A 53 7.81 -10.71 -6.09
CA VAL A 53 8.13 -12.12 -6.27
C VAL A 53 7.21 -12.69 -7.35
N ASN A 54 7.80 -13.36 -8.33
CA ASN A 54 7.12 -13.91 -9.51
C ASN A 54 6.38 -12.86 -10.38
N GLY A 55 6.69 -11.57 -10.22
CA GLY A 55 6.10 -10.50 -11.03
C GLY A 55 4.63 -10.20 -10.72
N ASP A 56 3.96 -9.51 -11.65
CA ASP A 56 2.52 -9.22 -11.58
C ASP A 56 1.69 -10.36 -12.20
N PHE A 57 0.37 -10.37 -11.95
CA PHE A 57 -0.55 -11.35 -12.52
C PHE A 57 -0.71 -11.20 -14.04
N TYR A 58 -0.64 -9.96 -14.55
CA TYR A 58 -0.58 -9.70 -15.99
C TYR A 58 0.59 -8.80 -16.32
N LEU A 59 1.32 -9.16 -17.38
CA LEU A 59 2.49 -8.42 -17.84
C LEU A 59 2.13 -7.01 -18.36
N LEU A 60 1.07 -6.92 -19.17
CA LEU A 60 0.70 -5.67 -19.86
C LEU A 60 -0.29 -4.82 -19.07
N ASP A 61 -1.06 -5.45 -18.17
CA ASP A 61 -2.08 -4.79 -17.37
C ASP A 61 -1.92 -5.11 -15.87
N PRO A 62 -0.85 -4.61 -15.23
CA PRO A 62 -0.54 -4.90 -13.84
C PRO A 62 -1.75 -4.71 -12.90
N ILE A 63 -2.02 -5.74 -12.12
CA ILE A 63 -3.08 -5.81 -11.12
C ILE A 63 -2.47 -5.60 -9.73
N ALA A 64 -1.50 -6.45 -9.35
CA ALA A 64 -0.96 -6.47 -7.99
C ALA A 64 -0.11 -5.22 -7.69
N ALA A 65 0.73 -4.80 -8.63
CA ALA A 65 1.56 -3.62 -8.50
C ALA A 65 0.76 -2.31 -8.44
N PHE A 66 -0.43 -2.29 -9.06
CA PHE A 66 -1.37 -1.19 -8.90
C PHE A 66 -2.05 -1.21 -7.52
N ALA A 67 -2.42 -2.39 -7.01
CA ALA A 67 -3.13 -2.54 -5.75
C ALA A 67 -2.25 -2.24 -4.52
N TRP A 68 -0.99 -2.69 -4.51
CA TRP A 68 -0.10 -2.60 -3.34
C TRP A 68 0.00 -1.18 -2.75
N PRO A 69 0.31 -0.12 -3.52
CA PRO A 69 0.36 1.25 -3.00
C PRO A 69 -0.98 1.72 -2.38
N LEU A 70 -2.11 1.33 -2.98
CA LEU A 70 -3.45 1.65 -2.48
C LEU A 70 -3.76 0.93 -1.17
N LEU A 71 -3.36 -0.34 -1.06
CA LEU A 71 -3.55 -1.17 0.12
C LEU A 71 -2.79 -0.59 1.32
N ILE A 72 -1.49 -0.30 1.18
CA ILE A 72 -0.69 0.25 2.28
C ILE A 72 -1.15 1.66 2.69
N GLN A 73 -1.64 2.46 1.74
CA GLN A 73 -2.22 3.78 2.03
C GLN A 73 -3.53 3.65 2.80
N SER A 74 -4.47 2.82 2.33
CA SER A 74 -5.78 2.61 2.96
C SER A 74 -5.66 1.93 4.32
N GLY A 75 -4.63 1.10 4.50
CA GLY A 75 -4.23 0.52 5.78
C GLY A 75 -3.70 1.51 6.80
N GLY A 76 -3.42 2.75 6.39
CA GLY A 76 -2.77 3.79 7.19
C GLY A 76 -1.28 3.52 7.42
N MET A 77 -0.66 2.61 6.67
CA MET A 77 0.77 2.29 6.76
C MET A 77 1.61 3.31 6.01
N ALA A 78 1.05 3.92 4.97
CA ALA A 78 1.68 5.01 4.26
C ALA A 78 0.74 6.22 4.12
N LYS A 79 1.33 7.41 3.98
CA LYS A 79 0.62 8.68 3.76
C LYS A 79 1.29 9.43 2.61
N LEU A 80 0.52 10.30 1.96
CA LEU A 80 1.08 11.16 0.91
C LEU A 80 1.71 12.41 1.51
N GLU A 81 2.93 12.68 1.08
CA GLU A 81 3.66 13.92 1.30
C GLU A 81 3.85 14.59 -0.06
N GLY A 82 2.86 15.42 -0.43
CA GLY A 82 2.68 15.86 -1.81
C GLY A 82 2.30 14.67 -2.70
N THR A 83 3.21 14.26 -3.57
CA THR A 83 3.05 13.08 -4.46
C THR A 83 3.88 11.88 -4.02
N ARG A 84 4.77 12.04 -3.05
CA ARG A 84 5.58 10.93 -2.51
C ARG A 84 4.75 10.15 -1.51
N LEU A 85 4.81 8.82 -1.59
CA LEU A 85 4.20 7.94 -0.61
C LEU A 85 5.24 7.60 0.46
N SER A 86 5.04 8.09 1.68
CA SER A 86 5.96 7.95 2.82
C SER A 86 5.36 7.08 3.91
N LEU A 87 6.17 6.25 4.58
CA LEU A 87 5.68 5.43 5.70
C LEU A 87 5.17 6.29 6.86
N SER A 88 4.02 5.90 7.40
CA SER A 88 3.52 6.44 8.66
C SER A 88 4.23 5.78 9.86
N PRO A 89 4.03 6.26 11.11
CA PRO A 89 4.47 5.52 12.30
C PRO A 89 3.94 4.08 12.34
N LYS A 90 2.70 3.86 11.87
CA LYS A 90 2.09 2.52 11.76
C LYS A 90 2.82 1.66 10.71
N GLY A 91 3.17 2.22 9.55
CA GLY A 91 3.92 1.49 8.52
C GLY A 91 5.33 1.10 8.97
N ARG A 92 6.02 1.99 9.68
CA ARG A 92 7.32 1.66 10.29
C ARG A 92 7.21 0.56 11.33
N ALA A 93 6.16 0.58 12.16
CA ALA A 93 5.91 -0.50 13.10
C ALA A 93 5.55 -1.82 12.40
N ALA A 94 4.88 -1.77 11.24
CA ALA A 94 4.50 -2.96 10.47
C ALA A 94 5.72 -3.76 9.97
N LEU A 95 6.85 -3.11 9.68
CA LEU A 95 8.11 -3.78 9.33
C LEU A 95 8.61 -4.75 10.43
N ARG A 96 8.16 -4.61 11.67
CA ARG A 96 8.57 -5.47 12.80
C ARG A 96 7.51 -6.48 13.23
N LYS A 97 6.35 -6.47 12.59
CA LYS A 97 5.24 -7.37 12.92
C LYS A 97 5.24 -8.60 12.02
N PRO A 98 4.64 -9.71 12.46
CA PRO A 98 4.38 -10.85 11.58
C PRO A 98 3.60 -10.40 10.33
N PRO A 99 4.08 -10.69 9.11
CA PRO A 99 3.44 -10.21 7.88
C PRO A 99 1.97 -10.60 7.75
N ALA A 100 1.58 -11.79 8.22
CA ALA A 100 0.18 -12.24 8.23
C ALA A 100 -0.75 -11.33 9.05
N GLU A 101 -0.29 -10.84 10.21
CA GLU A 101 -1.07 -9.87 11.00
C GLU A 101 -1.23 -8.54 10.27
N VAL A 102 -0.17 -8.08 9.62
CA VAL A 102 -0.16 -6.84 8.84
C VAL A 102 -1.13 -6.94 7.66
N ILE A 103 -1.12 -8.06 6.92
CA ILE A 103 -2.05 -8.35 5.82
C ILE A 103 -3.50 -8.40 6.30
N ARG A 104 -3.78 -9.09 7.41
CA ARG A 104 -5.12 -9.11 8.02
C ARG A 104 -5.60 -7.69 8.34
N ASP A 105 -4.74 -6.86 8.93
CA ASP A 105 -5.06 -5.47 9.24
C ASP A 105 -5.28 -4.62 7.97
N LEU A 106 -4.50 -4.86 6.91
CA LEU A 106 -4.70 -4.23 5.60
C LEU A 106 -6.06 -4.58 5.01
N TRP A 107 -6.43 -5.86 4.97
CA TRP A 107 -7.71 -6.31 4.46
C TRP A 107 -8.88 -5.67 5.21
N ARG A 108 -8.89 -5.75 6.54
CA ARG A 108 -9.94 -5.16 7.39
C ARG A 108 -10.06 -3.65 7.19
N ARG A 109 -8.94 -2.94 7.02
CA ARG A 109 -8.93 -1.51 6.71
C ARG A 109 -9.42 -1.24 5.30
N TRP A 110 -9.03 -2.03 4.29
CA TRP A 110 -9.49 -1.89 2.92
C TRP A 110 -11.01 -1.95 2.80
N LEU A 111 -11.63 -2.92 3.47
CA LEU A 111 -13.09 -3.09 3.52
C LEU A 111 -13.83 -1.83 4.01
N THR A 112 -13.17 -0.98 4.79
CA THR A 112 -13.80 0.17 5.46
C THR A 112 -13.29 1.54 4.98
N HIS A 113 -12.06 1.64 4.46
CA HIS A 113 -11.35 2.89 4.18
C HIS A 113 -10.56 2.87 2.85
N GLY A 114 -10.89 2.02 1.89
CA GLY A 114 -10.16 1.95 0.62
C GLY A 114 -10.17 3.27 -0.17
N ALA A 115 -9.02 3.63 -0.74
CA ALA A 115 -8.75 4.91 -1.38
C ALA A 115 -9.49 5.15 -2.71
N ILE A 116 -10.03 4.10 -3.33
CA ILE A 116 -10.81 4.17 -4.57
C ILE A 116 -12.07 3.30 -4.51
N ASP A 117 -12.94 3.40 -5.51
CA ASP A 117 -14.01 2.43 -5.76
C ASP A 117 -13.52 1.40 -6.79
N GLU A 118 -13.59 0.10 -6.49
CA GLU A 118 -13.12 -0.97 -7.39
C GLU A 118 -13.89 -0.99 -8.71
N PHE A 119 -15.16 -0.56 -8.71
CA PHE A 119 -15.94 -0.50 -9.94
C PHE A 119 -15.32 0.45 -10.98
N SER A 120 -14.58 1.46 -10.50
CA SER A 120 -13.83 2.40 -11.35
C SER A 120 -12.66 1.76 -12.11
N ARG A 121 -12.35 0.49 -11.85
CA ARG A 121 -11.36 -0.32 -12.59
C ARG A 121 -11.98 -1.10 -13.75
N ILE A 122 -13.30 -1.18 -13.82
CA ILE A 122 -14.03 -1.78 -14.95
C ILE A 122 -14.32 -0.64 -15.94
N GLU A 123 -13.28 -0.25 -16.69
CA GLU A 123 -13.29 1.01 -17.44
C GLU A 123 -14.22 1.00 -18.65
N THR A 124 -14.59 -0.18 -19.17
CA THR A 124 -15.53 -0.36 -20.28
C THR A 124 -16.93 0.14 -19.92
N ILE A 125 -17.36 -0.05 -18.67
CA ILE A 125 -18.64 0.43 -18.16
C ILE A 125 -18.51 1.92 -17.83
N LYS A 126 -19.23 2.75 -18.57
CA LYS A 126 -19.17 4.22 -18.46
C LYS A 126 -20.30 4.75 -17.56
N GLY A 127 -20.28 6.06 -17.33
CA GLY A 127 -21.30 6.76 -16.52
C GLY A 127 -21.20 6.61 -15.00
N GLN A 128 -20.21 5.85 -14.52
CA GLN A 128 -19.96 5.60 -13.10
C GLN A 128 -19.78 6.87 -12.24
N ARG A 129 -19.29 7.98 -12.84
CA ARG A 129 -19.02 9.25 -12.14
C ARG A 129 -20.24 10.16 -12.02
N ALA A 130 -21.38 9.78 -12.59
CA ALA A 130 -22.59 10.57 -12.47
C ALA A 130 -23.13 10.56 -11.04
N THR A 131 -23.76 11.66 -10.65
CA THR A 131 -24.29 11.85 -9.30
C THR A 131 -25.31 10.78 -8.98
N ASN A 132 -25.21 10.19 -7.78
CA ASN A 132 -26.18 9.22 -7.28
C ASN A 132 -26.36 8.02 -8.24
N VAL A 133 -25.27 7.45 -8.76
CA VAL A 133 -25.34 6.22 -9.55
C VAL A 133 -24.96 4.99 -8.73
N LEU A 134 -23.77 4.99 -8.15
CA LEU A 134 -23.23 3.84 -7.42
C LEU A 134 -23.74 3.80 -5.97
N SER A 135 -23.93 2.57 -5.46
CA SER A 135 -24.17 2.32 -4.05
C SER A 135 -22.88 2.47 -3.22
N ALA A 136 -23.03 2.44 -1.90
CA ALA A 136 -21.91 2.62 -0.97
C ALA A 136 -20.83 1.53 -1.11
N VAL A 137 -19.59 1.97 -1.37
CA VAL A 137 -18.40 1.09 -1.53
C VAL A 137 -18.21 0.19 -0.31
N LYS A 138 -18.33 0.73 0.90
CA LYS A 138 -18.16 -0.03 2.16
C LYS A 138 -19.08 -1.26 2.21
N THR A 139 -20.34 -1.09 1.83
CA THR A 139 -21.31 -2.19 1.84
C THR A 139 -20.94 -3.24 0.80
N ARG A 140 -20.63 -2.82 -0.44
CA ARG A 140 -20.25 -3.74 -1.51
C ARG A 140 -19.01 -4.57 -1.18
N ARG A 141 -17.96 -3.95 -0.63
CA ARG A 141 -16.76 -4.65 -0.15
C ARG A 141 -17.07 -5.67 0.93
N ALA A 142 -17.86 -5.29 1.94
CA ALA A 142 -18.25 -6.18 3.02
C ALA A 142 -19.04 -7.39 2.49
N THR A 143 -19.93 -7.16 1.50
CA THR A 143 -20.66 -8.24 0.84
C THR A 143 -19.74 -9.20 0.08
N VAL A 144 -18.74 -8.71 -0.67
CA VAL A 144 -17.76 -9.58 -1.32
C VAL A 144 -16.94 -10.36 -0.30
N ALA A 145 -16.49 -9.71 0.78
CA ALA A 145 -15.76 -10.40 1.86
C ALA A 145 -16.61 -11.50 2.51
N ALA A 146 -17.91 -11.26 2.74
CA ALA A 146 -18.83 -12.28 3.22
C ALA A 146 -19.01 -13.41 2.21
N GLY A 147 -19.01 -13.11 0.90
CA GLY A 147 -19.01 -14.10 -0.17
C GLY A 147 -17.77 -14.99 -0.15
N LEU A 148 -16.58 -14.40 -0.07
CA LEU A 148 -15.31 -15.12 0.05
C LEU A 148 -15.25 -16.00 1.31
N ALA A 149 -15.86 -15.55 2.41
CA ALA A 149 -15.94 -16.33 3.64
C ALA A 149 -16.86 -17.56 3.53
N THR A 150 -17.60 -17.73 2.42
CA THR A 150 -18.37 -18.94 2.15
C THR A 150 -17.57 -20.03 1.44
N CYS A 151 -16.37 -19.72 0.96
CA CYS A 151 -15.49 -20.66 0.27
C CYS A 151 -14.86 -21.63 1.28
N PRO A 152 -14.85 -22.94 1.00
CA PRO A 152 -14.11 -23.89 1.83
C PRO A 152 -12.60 -23.58 1.79
N PRO A 153 -11.92 -23.40 2.94
CA PRO A 153 -10.47 -23.20 2.98
C PRO A 153 -9.72 -24.38 2.33
N GLY A 154 -8.71 -24.07 1.51
CA GLY A 154 -7.85 -25.08 0.85
C GLY A 154 -8.47 -25.77 -0.37
N GLU A 155 -9.71 -25.48 -0.73
CA GLU A 155 -10.39 -26.05 -1.90
C GLU A 155 -10.50 -25.04 -3.04
N TRP A 156 -10.24 -25.51 -4.27
CA TRP A 156 -10.45 -24.71 -5.48
C TRP A 156 -11.93 -24.67 -5.82
N ILE A 157 -12.46 -23.46 -6.04
CA ILE A 157 -13.82 -23.22 -6.49
C ILE A 157 -13.83 -22.39 -7.76
N ASP A 158 -14.67 -22.78 -8.72
CA ASP A 158 -14.93 -21.95 -9.89
C ASP A 158 -15.62 -20.65 -9.48
N ILE A 159 -15.26 -19.56 -10.14
CA ILE A 159 -15.83 -18.24 -9.89
C ILE A 159 -17.34 -18.22 -10.11
N ASP A 160 -17.86 -18.94 -11.11
CA ASP A 160 -19.30 -18.98 -11.34
C ASP A 160 -20.03 -19.77 -10.24
N THR A 161 -19.34 -20.68 -9.53
CA THR A 161 -19.82 -21.33 -8.31
C THR A 161 -19.86 -20.36 -7.13
N LEU A 162 -18.84 -19.49 -7.00
CA LEU A 162 -18.86 -18.39 -6.02
C LEU A 162 -20.05 -17.45 -6.31
N PHE A 163 -20.23 -17.01 -7.55
CA PHE A 163 -21.35 -16.15 -7.96
C PHE A 163 -22.70 -16.77 -7.63
N SER A 164 -22.88 -18.04 -8.00
CA SER A 164 -24.11 -18.78 -7.72
C SER A 164 -24.37 -18.91 -6.22
N THR A 165 -23.33 -19.10 -5.41
CA THR A 165 -23.43 -19.18 -3.95
C THR A 165 -23.76 -17.84 -3.33
N MET A 166 -23.13 -16.75 -3.78
CA MET A 166 -23.45 -15.39 -3.33
C MET A 166 -24.90 -15.04 -3.61
N ARG A 167 -25.38 -15.28 -4.84
CA ARG A 167 -26.79 -15.06 -5.21
C ARG A 167 -27.76 -15.88 -4.38
N ARG A 168 -27.46 -17.17 -4.15
CA ARG A 168 -28.29 -18.06 -3.31
C ARG A 168 -28.38 -17.58 -1.86
N LYS A 169 -27.31 -16.95 -1.36
CA LYS A 169 -27.23 -16.40 0.01
C LYS A 169 -27.63 -14.92 0.09
N HIS A 170 -28.13 -14.32 -0.99
CA HIS A 170 -28.46 -12.89 -1.07
C HIS A 170 -27.29 -11.96 -0.71
N LEU A 171 -26.07 -12.38 -1.07
CA LEU A 171 -24.84 -11.62 -0.90
C LEU A 171 -24.55 -10.83 -2.18
N ASP A 172 -25.44 -9.90 -2.52
CA ASP A 172 -25.32 -9.09 -3.72
C ASP A 172 -24.59 -7.76 -3.43
N PRO A 173 -23.39 -7.52 -4.00
CA PRO A 173 -22.71 -6.24 -3.87
C PRO A 173 -23.35 -5.20 -4.81
N THR A 174 -24.65 -4.95 -4.64
CA THR A 174 -25.51 -4.14 -5.52
C THR A 174 -24.81 -2.90 -6.03
N ILE A 175 -24.58 -2.79 -7.34
CA ILE A 175 -23.79 -1.69 -7.93
C ILE A 175 -24.61 -0.43 -8.08
N ALA A 176 -25.71 -0.51 -8.83
CA ALA A 176 -26.59 0.62 -9.06
C ALA A 176 -27.47 0.85 -7.83
N ARG A 177 -27.53 2.09 -7.34
CA ARG A 177 -28.31 2.41 -6.13
C ARG A 177 -29.84 2.27 -6.28
N SER A 178 -30.32 2.14 -7.52
CA SER A 178 -31.73 2.06 -7.91
C SER A 178 -31.83 1.64 -9.37
N GLU A 179 -32.98 1.14 -9.83
CA GLU A 179 -33.20 0.83 -11.25
C GLU A 179 -32.96 2.04 -12.16
N ARG A 180 -33.39 3.25 -11.73
CA ARG A 180 -33.13 4.48 -12.48
C ARG A 180 -31.64 4.81 -12.63
N ALA A 181 -30.79 4.32 -11.75
CA ALA A 181 -29.35 4.52 -11.84
C ALA A 181 -28.69 3.60 -12.88
N LEU A 182 -29.31 2.46 -13.22
CA LEU A 182 -28.83 1.58 -14.29
C LEU A 182 -28.82 2.29 -15.64
N TRP A 183 -29.81 3.15 -15.89
CA TRP A 183 -29.87 3.98 -17.11
C TRP A 183 -28.67 4.92 -17.29
N ARG A 184 -27.90 5.18 -16.23
CA ARG A 184 -26.69 5.99 -16.28
C ARG A 184 -25.43 5.18 -16.53
N LEU A 185 -25.48 3.86 -16.34
CA LEU A 185 -24.38 2.97 -16.66
C LEU A 185 -24.58 2.47 -18.10
N TYR A 186 -23.51 2.40 -18.87
CA TYR A 186 -23.62 1.96 -20.26
C TYR A 186 -22.29 1.45 -20.83
N LEU A 187 -22.37 0.69 -21.91
CA LEU A 187 -21.24 0.38 -22.79
C LEU A 187 -21.24 1.33 -23.97
N VAL A 188 -20.07 1.91 -24.30
CA VAL A 188 -19.84 2.77 -25.47
C VAL A 188 -20.70 4.05 -25.53
N ASP A 189 -22.02 3.94 -25.67
CA ASP A 189 -22.99 5.02 -25.82
C ASP A 189 -24.12 4.96 -24.76
N PRO A 190 -24.51 6.09 -24.14
CA PRO A 190 -25.51 6.12 -23.08
C PRO A 190 -26.95 5.86 -23.54
N GLU A 191 -27.29 6.09 -24.81
CA GLU A 191 -28.64 5.89 -25.34
C GLU A 191 -28.85 4.44 -25.75
N TYR A 192 -27.88 3.82 -26.42
CA TYR A 192 -28.02 2.47 -26.98
C TYR A 192 -27.44 1.39 -26.08
N GLY A 193 -26.28 1.62 -25.47
CA GLY A 193 -25.58 0.65 -24.62
C GLY A 193 -25.99 0.70 -23.16
N SER A 194 -27.14 1.31 -22.84
CA SER A 194 -27.59 1.50 -21.46
C SER A 194 -27.90 0.17 -20.77
N PHE A 195 -27.45 0.05 -19.51
CA PHE A 195 -27.82 -1.06 -18.63
C PHE A 195 -29.26 -0.94 -18.09
N GLY A 196 -29.97 0.15 -18.39
CA GLY A 196 -31.37 0.33 -17.98
C GLY A 196 -32.38 -0.47 -18.81
N TYR A 197 -32.00 -0.95 -20.00
CA TYR A 197 -32.86 -1.80 -20.81
C TYR A 197 -33.04 -3.19 -20.17
N ALA A 198 -34.18 -3.81 -20.45
CA ALA A 198 -34.44 -5.19 -20.06
C ALA A 198 -33.37 -6.12 -20.64
N ASP A 199 -32.96 -7.11 -19.85
CA ASP A 199 -31.96 -8.13 -20.19
C ASP A 199 -30.53 -7.62 -20.45
N ASN A 200 -30.31 -6.30 -20.49
CA ASN A 200 -28.97 -5.73 -20.71
C ASN A 200 -28.09 -5.70 -19.45
N HIS A 201 -28.61 -6.04 -18.25
CA HIS A 201 -27.88 -5.94 -16.98
C HIS A 201 -27.96 -7.21 -16.12
N GLY A 202 -27.34 -8.30 -16.57
CA GLY A 202 -27.18 -9.50 -15.74
C GLY A 202 -26.31 -9.26 -14.51
N TRP A 203 -26.57 -10.02 -13.43
CA TRP A 203 -25.80 -9.97 -12.18
C TRP A 203 -24.29 -10.11 -12.43
N SER A 204 -23.88 -10.96 -13.39
CA SER A 204 -22.47 -11.19 -13.70
C SER A 204 -21.76 -9.98 -14.34
N LEU A 205 -22.49 -9.07 -14.99
CA LEU A 205 -21.95 -7.89 -15.66
C LEU A 205 -21.60 -6.79 -14.65
N LEU A 206 -22.45 -6.57 -13.64
CA LEU A 206 -22.26 -5.51 -12.66
C LEU A 206 -21.69 -6.06 -11.35
N GLU A 207 -22.50 -6.78 -10.57
CA GLU A 207 -22.10 -7.36 -9.28
C GLU A 207 -20.98 -8.38 -9.43
N GLY A 208 -21.03 -9.21 -10.48
CA GLY A 208 -20.00 -10.19 -10.80
C GLY A 208 -18.67 -9.53 -11.12
N ARG A 209 -18.63 -8.57 -12.05
CA ARG A 209 -17.37 -7.86 -12.38
C ARG A 209 -16.79 -7.11 -11.20
N TYR A 210 -17.64 -6.50 -10.35
CA TYR A 210 -17.17 -5.91 -9.11
C TYR A 210 -16.57 -6.95 -8.15
N THR A 211 -17.22 -8.12 -8.03
CA THR A 211 -16.71 -9.24 -7.23
C THR A 211 -15.36 -9.72 -7.75
N LEU A 212 -15.17 -9.83 -9.08
CA LEU A 212 -13.88 -10.16 -9.68
C LEU A 212 -12.83 -9.11 -9.36
N ALA A 213 -13.16 -7.82 -9.47
CA ALA A 213 -12.23 -6.74 -9.18
C ALA A 213 -11.73 -6.81 -7.73
N VAL A 214 -12.64 -6.97 -6.75
CA VAL A 214 -12.27 -7.09 -5.34
C VAL A 214 -11.45 -8.36 -5.08
N THR A 215 -11.85 -9.48 -5.67
CA THR A 215 -11.23 -10.80 -5.44
C THR A 215 -9.86 -10.91 -6.09
N PHE A 216 -9.74 -10.58 -7.37
CA PHE A 216 -8.51 -10.72 -8.14
C PHE A 216 -7.49 -9.64 -7.73
N GLU A 217 -7.90 -8.38 -7.68
CA GLU A 217 -6.96 -7.27 -7.50
C GLU A 217 -6.56 -7.01 -6.05
N TYR A 218 -7.43 -7.29 -5.08
CA TYR A 218 -7.14 -6.92 -3.70
C TYR A 218 -6.99 -8.13 -2.80
N ALA A 219 -7.93 -9.08 -2.85
CA ALA A 219 -7.80 -10.31 -2.06
C ALA A 219 -6.64 -11.19 -2.57
N GLY A 220 -6.51 -11.36 -3.89
CA GLY A 220 -5.41 -12.09 -4.51
C GLY A 220 -4.04 -11.44 -4.25
N THR A 221 -3.93 -10.11 -4.38
CA THR A 221 -2.67 -9.40 -4.08
C THR A 221 -2.27 -9.49 -2.62
N LEU A 222 -3.23 -9.52 -1.70
CA LEU A 222 -2.97 -9.73 -0.28
C LEU A 222 -2.77 -11.21 0.10
N GLY A 223 -2.82 -12.15 -0.85
CA GLY A 223 -2.58 -13.56 -0.58
C GLY A 223 -3.73 -14.29 0.09
N LEU A 224 -4.93 -13.71 0.11
CA LEU A 224 -6.11 -14.31 0.76
C LEU A 224 -6.68 -15.45 -0.09
N VAL A 225 -6.46 -15.42 -1.39
CA VAL A 225 -6.96 -16.42 -2.33
C VAL A 225 -5.88 -16.74 -3.36
N ASP A 226 -5.58 -18.02 -3.55
CA ASP A 226 -4.82 -18.46 -4.72
C ASP A 226 -5.68 -18.30 -5.97
N LEU A 227 -5.02 -18.10 -7.10
CA LEU A 227 -5.65 -17.65 -8.33
C LEU A 227 -5.40 -18.64 -9.45
N ASP A 228 -6.46 -18.99 -10.18
CA ASP A 228 -6.38 -19.67 -11.47
C ASP A 228 -7.04 -18.78 -12.53
N TYR A 229 -6.23 -18.29 -13.46
CA TYR A 229 -6.66 -17.34 -14.47
C TYR A 229 -6.01 -17.60 -15.83
N ARG A 230 -6.51 -16.89 -16.83
CA ARG A 230 -5.97 -16.84 -18.20
C ARG A 230 -6.05 -15.42 -18.74
N ASN A 231 -5.67 -15.21 -19.99
CA ASN A 231 -5.89 -13.94 -20.67
C ASN A 231 -7.38 -13.52 -20.60
N PRO A 232 -7.72 -12.26 -20.26
CA PRO A 232 -9.10 -11.82 -20.15
C PRO A 232 -9.83 -11.72 -21.49
N ILE A 233 -9.10 -11.61 -22.61
CA ILE A 233 -9.67 -11.46 -23.96
C ILE A 233 -10.48 -12.71 -24.32
N GLY A 234 -11.78 -12.52 -24.57
CA GLY A 234 -12.71 -13.60 -24.89
C GLY A 234 -12.91 -14.61 -23.76
N ALA A 235 -12.46 -14.32 -22.53
CA ALA A 235 -12.55 -15.26 -21.41
C ALA A 235 -13.99 -15.45 -20.93
N ARG A 236 -14.84 -14.43 -21.11
CA ARG A 236 -16.27 -14.38 -20.80
C ARG A 236 -17.02 -13.75 -21.96
N ASN A 237 -18.26 -14.19 -22.18
CA ASN A 237 -19.12 -13.76 -23.29
C ASN A 237 -20.50 -13.27 -22.82
N ASP A 238 -20.70 -13.13 -21.51
CA ASP A 238 -21.98 -12.75 -20.87
C ASP A 238 -22.43 -11.33 -21.20
N TYR A 239 -21.61 -10.55 -21.91
CA TYR A 239 -21.90 -9.18 -22.34
C TYR A 239 -22.02 -9.03 -23.86
N TYR A 240 -21.88 -10.12 -24.63
CA TYR A 240 -21.84 -10.03 -26.10
C TYR A 240 -23.19 -9.59 -26.69
N ASP A 241 -24.30 -9.92 -26.04
CA ASP A 241 -25.63 -9.51 -26.50
C ASP A 241 -25.95 -8.03 -26.21
N ASN A 242 -25.10 -7.34 -25.43
CA ASN A 242 -25.24 -5.91 -25.19
C ASN A 242 -24.79 -5.08 -26.39
N TRP A 243 -25.52 -4.01 -26.68
CA TRP A 243 -25.12 -3.08 -27.74
C TRP A 243 -23.74 -2.47 -27.48
N GLY A 244 -22.91 -2.42 -28.54
CA GLY A 244 -21.57 -1.85 -28.49
C GLY A 244 -20.48 -2.79 -27.95
N SER A 245 -20.81 -4.05 -27.67
CA SER A 245 -19.86 -5.07 -27.20
C SER A 245 -18.93 -5.58 -28.30
N ASP A 246 -19.30 -5.45 -29.58
CA ASP A 246 -18.63 -6.05 -30.75
C ASP A 246 -17.13 -5.71 -30.87
N TYR A 247 -16.72 -4.56 -30.31
CA TYR A 247 -15.35 -4.05 -30.34
C TYR A 247 -14.64 -4.13 -28.98
N ILE A 248 -15.21 -4.85 -28.01
CA ILE A 248 -14.68 -4.99 -26.66
C ILE A 248 -14.12 -6.39 -26.47
N ASP A 249 -12.80 -6.51 -26.49
CA ASP A 249 -12.08 -7.78 -26.32
C ASP A 249 -12.35 -8.47 -24.97
N ALA A 250 -12.53 -7.67 -23.91
CA ALA A 250 -12.90 -8.11 -22.56
C ALA A 250 -13.67 -7.00 -21.84
N LEU A 251 -14.72 -7.35 -21.07
CA LEU A 251 -15.46 -6.34 -20.30
C LEU A 251 -14.59 -5.77 -19.17
N SER A 252 -13.74 -6.59 -18.57
CA SER A 252 -12.75 -6.12 -17.61
C SER A 252 -11.47 -6.94 -17.70
N ARG A 253 -10.37 -6.38 -17.20
CA ARG A 253 -9.11 -7.13 -17.03
C ARG A 253 -9.25 -8.35 -16.11
N TYR A 254 -10.33 -8.42 -15.33
CA TYR A 254 -10.56 -9.53 -14.39
C TYR A 254 -11.35 -10.68 -15.00
N ASP A 255 -11.84 -10.54 -16.24
CA ASP A 255 -12.67 -11.55 -16.90
C ASP A 255 -11.96 -12.89 -17.05
N GLY A 256 -10.62 -12.87 -17.05
CA GLY A 256 -9.76 -14.05 -17.10
C GLY A 256 -9.73 -14.89 -15.83
N LEU A 257 -10.26 -14.42 -14.68
CA LEU A 257 -10.28 -15.20 -13.44
C LEU A 257 -11.30 -16.35 -13.52
N ARG A 258 -10.82 -17.58 -13.35
CA ARG A 258 -11.60 -18.80 -13.52
C ARG A 258 -11.95 -19.46 -12.20
N ALA A 259 -10.97 -19.64 -11.33
CA ALA A 259 -11.16 -20.27 -10.03
C ALA A 259 -10.29 -19.60 -8.97
N ILE A 260 -10.70 -19.78 -7.71
CA ILE A 260 -9.95 -19.32 -6.54
C ILE A 260 -9.88 -20.43 -5.51
N ARG A 261 -8.85 -20.39 -4.67
CA ARG A 261 -8.77 -21.22 -3.47
C ARG A 261 -8.51 -20.34 -2.27
N LEU A 262 -9.39 -20.40 -1.27
CA LEU A 262 -9.19 -19.65 -0.04
C LEU A 262 -7.97 -20.19 0.72
N THR A 263 -6.97 -19.34 0.96
CA THR A 263 -5.72 -19.73 1.63
C THR A 263 -5.91 -19.75 3.16
N PRO A 264 -5.03 -20.41 3.94
CA PRO A 264 -5.01 -20.24 5.40
C PRO A 264 -4.83 -18.79 5.85
N LEU A 265 -4.02 -17.99 5.15
CA LEU A 265 -3.92 -16.55 5.35
C LEU A 265 -5.26 -15.85 5.10
N GLY A 266 -5.99 -16.27 4.06
CA GLY A 266 -7.34 -15.84 3.74
C GLY A 266 -8.35 -16.13 4.85
N ALA A 267 -8.36 -17.38 5.32
CA ALA A 267 -9.22 -17.81 6.42
C ALA A 267 -8.94 -16.99 7.69
N TYR A 268 -7.67 -16.76 8.02
CA TYR A 268 -7.25 -15.91 9.14
C TYR A 268 -7.68 -14.44 8.95
N ALA A 269 -7.49 -13.88 7.75
CA ALA A 269 -7.83 -12.49 7.45
C ALA A 269 -9.34 -12.23 7.49
N LEU A 270 -10.14 -13.20 7.05
CA LEU A 270 -11.61 -13.18 7.07
C LEU A 270 -12.20 -13.53 8.45
N GLY A 271 -11.39 -13.99 9.40
CA GLY A 271 -11.85 -14.37 10.75
C GLY A 271 -12.53 -15.74 10.80
N LEU A 272 -12.23 -16.62 9.84
CA LEU A 272 -12.63 -18.03 9.87
C LEU A 272 -11.65 -18.88 10.69
N ALA A 273 -10.42 -18.40 10.90
CA ALA A 273 -9.42 -18.97 11.79
C ALA A 273 -8.88 -17.89 12.73
N ASP A 274 -8.67 -18.23 14.01
CA ASP A 274 -8.16 -17.31 15.03
C ASP A 274 -6.65 -17.09 14.95
N THR A 275 -5.92 -18.08 14.45
CA THR A 275 -4.47 -18.08 14.27
C THR A 275 -4.11 -18.35 12.81
N PHE A 276 -2.96 -17.84 12.40
CA PHE A 276 -2.37 -18.17 11.11
C PHE A 276 -1.28 -19.22 11.30
N GLU A 277 -1.45 -20.36 10.63
CA GLU A 277 -0.44 -21.41 10.52
C GLU A 277 -0.02 -21.49 9.05
N PRO A 278 1.25 -21.21 8.72
CA PRO A 278 1.72 -21.21 7.33
C PRO A 278 1.57 -22.59 6.68
N THR A 279 1.12 -22.63 5.42
CA THR A 279 1.11 -23.87 4.65
C THR A 279 2.50 -24.13 4.06
N GLY A 280 3.25 -25.04 4.65
CA GLY A 280 4.53 -25.51 4.10
C GLY A 280 5.75 -25.11 4.94
N ASP A 281 6.52 -26.13 5.30
CA ASP A 281 7.85 -26.02 5.89
C ASP A 281 8.82 -25.41 4.86
N ASP A 282 9.07 -24.10 4.97
CA ASP A 282 10.31 -23.50 4.47
C ASP A 282 11.31 -23.32 5.64
N THR A 283 11.32 -24.30 6.54
CA THR A 283 12.33 -24.46 7.59
C THR A 283 13.58 -25.16 7.10
N THR A 284 14.01 -24.91 5.86
CA THR A 284 15.45 -24.91 5.56
C THR A 284 15.97 -23.50 5.75
N ALA A 285 15.95 -23.04 7.01
CA ALA A 285 16.63 -21.84 7.46
C ALA A 285 18.14 -22.05 7.30
N THR A 286 18.62 -21.94 6.08
CA THR A 286 20.04 -21.79 5.81
C THR A 286 20.32 -20.32 6.08
N SER A 287 21.04 -20.01 7.16
CA SER A 287 21.40 -18.63 7.49
C SER A 287 22.16 -17.98 6.32
N PRO A 288 21.54 -17.05 5.56
CA PRO A 288 22.13 -16.58 4.32
C PRO A 288 23.23 -15.56 4.56
N LEU A 289 23.49 -15.11 5.80
CA LEU A 289 24.38 -14.00 6.09
C LEU A 289 25.55 -14.40 7.00
N THR A 290 26.75 -14.05 6.56
CA THR A 290 27.97 -14.03 7.39
C THR A 290 28.42 -12.59 7.60
N ILE A 291 28.58 -12.19 8.86
CA ILE A 291 28.96 -10.82 9.23
C ILE A 291 30.38 -10.84 9.74
N LEU A 292 31.26 -10.14 9.03
CA LEU A 292 32.69 -10.12 9.29
C LEU A 292 33.04 -9.00 10.29
N PRO A 293 34.13 -9.15 11.07
CA PRO A 293 34.55 -8.13 12.04
C PRO A 293 34.87 -6.75 11.42
N ASN A 294 35.19 -6.72 10.12
CA ASN A 294 35.42 -5.50 9.35
C ASN A 294 34.12 -4.79 8.90
N LEU A 295 32.96 -5.25 9.38
CA LEU A 295 31.62 -4.72 9.08
C LEU A 295 31.10 -4.99 7.66
N ASP A 296 31.73 -5.94 6.96
CA ASP A 296 31.16 -6.50 5.74
C ASP A 296 30.13 -7.57 6.08
N ILE A 297 29.01 -7.53 5.38
CA ILE A 297 27.97 -8.54 5.36
C ILE A 297 28.11 -9.29 4.05
N VAL A 298 28.41 -10.58 4.15
CA VAL A 298 28.56 -11.49 3.01
C VAL A 298 27.34 -12.38 2.93
N VAL A 299 26.69 -12.37 1.78
CA VAL A 299 25.55 -13.22 1.45
C VAL A 299 26.07 -14.56 0.92
N THR A 300 25.73 -15.66 1.60
CA THR A 300 26.19 -17.02 1.28
C THR A 300 25.18 -17.81 0.44
N HIS A 301 23.91 -17.39 0.45
CA HIS A 301 22.81 -18.00 -0.28
C HIS A 301 21.95 -16.92 -0.92
N GLU A 302 21.12 -17.26 -1.90
CA GLU A 302 20.21 -16.27 -2.48
C GLU A 302 19.33 -15.63 -1.40
N ILE A 303 19.18 -14.32 -1.53
CA ILE A 303 18.32 -13.50 -0.69
C ILE A 303 17.19 -12.97 -1.56
N SER A 304 16.01 -12.85 -0.96
CA SER A 304 14.85 -12.25 -1.62
C SER A 304 15.08 -10.77 -1.90
N THR A 305 14.30 -10.24 -2.84
CA THR A 305 14.29 -8.80 -3.17
C THR A 305 14.02 -7.93 -1.94
N ALA A 306 13.12 -8.37 -1.05
CA ALA A 306 12.79 -7.67 0.18
C ALA A 306 13.99 -7.56 1.15
N GLU A 307 14.80 -8.62 1.23
CA GLU A 307 16.00 -8.66 2.07
C GLU A 307 17.10 -7.79 1.49
N ARG A 308 17.29 -7.81 0.16
CA ARG A 308 18.21 -6.89 -0.55
C ARG A 308 17.82 -5.43 -0.32
N LEU A 309 16.54 -5.09 -0.41
CA LEU A 309 16.04 -3.74 -0.10
C LEU A 309 16.31 -3.35 1.36
N THR A 310 16.10 -4.28 2.30
CA THR A 310 16.39 -4.05 3.72
C THR A 310 17.88 -3.78 3.93
N MET A 311 18.78 -4.57 3.35
CA MET A 311 20.23 -4.33 3.46
C MET A 311 20.65 -3.00 2.84
N ASN A 312 20.13 -2.67 1.65
CA ASN A 312 20.41 -1.40 0.99
C ASN A 312 19.93 -0.17 1.79
N ALA A 313 19.00 -0.35 2.74
CA ALA A 313 18.57 0.73 3.62
C ALA A 313 19.58 1.07 4.73
N PHE A 314 20.50 0.15 5.08
CA PHE A 314 21.45 0.31 6.19
C PHE A 314 22.92 0.17 5.80
N ALA A 315 23.20 -0.37 4.60
CA ALA A 315 24.51 -0.71 4.11
C ALA A 315 24.66 -0.34 2.63
N THR A 316 25.90 -0.15 2.18
CA THR A 316 26.19 0.06 0.77
C THR A 316 26.59 -1.26 0.14
N GLN A 317 25.95 -1.64 -0.96
CA GLN A 317 26.37 -2.79 -1.74
C GLN A 317 27.73 -2.50 -2.40
N THR A 318 28.76 -3.26 -2.05
CA THR A 318 30.12 -3.10 -2.58
C THR A 318 30.46 -4.14 -3.66
N ALA A 319 29.76 -5.28 -3.66
CA ALA A 319 29.82 -6.32 -4.68
C ALA A 319 28.45 -7.05 -4.78
N ASP A 320 28.29 -7.97 -5.72
CA ASP A 320 27.01 -8.67 -5.98
C ASP A 320 26.40 -9.33 -4.73
N TYR A 321 27.27 -9.84 -3.86
CA TYR A 321 26.93 -10.56 -2.62
C TYR A 321 27.55 -9.96 -1.36
N THR A 322 28.02 -8.70 -1.42
CA THR A 322 28.69 -8.04 -0.28
C THR A 322 28.14 -6.65 -0.02
N TRP A 323 27.84 -6.37 1.25
CA TRP A 323 27.39 -5.08 1.74
C TRP A 323 28.31 -4.59 2.84
N ALA A 324 28.74 -3.33 2.75
CA ALA A 324 29.55 -2.69 3.78
C ALA A 324 28.68 -1.82 4.69
N VAL A 325 28.77 -2.06 6.00
CA VAL A 325 28.15 -1.21 7.03
C VAL A 325 29.17 -0.21 7.54
N SER A 326 28.76 1.04 7.68
CA SER A 326 29.58 2.07 8.32
C SER A 326 28.74 2.99 9.21
N ALA A 327 29.40 3.77 10.08
CA ALA A 327 28.71 4.80 10.85
C ALA A 327 27.95 5.78 9.93
N ALA A 328 28.46 6.06 8.73
CA ALA A 328 27.81 6.94 7.77
C ALA A 328 26.52 6.34 7.20
N THR A 329 26.52 5.07 6.80
CA THR A 329 25.31 4.41 6.26
C THR A 329 24.23 4.26 7.32
N LEU A 330 24.62 3.91 8.56
CA LEU A 330 23.68 3.80 9.68
C LEU A 330 23.12 5.17 10.11
N THR A 331 23.96 6.22 10.10
CA THR A 331 23.49 7.59 10.38
C THR A 331 22.54 8.08 9.30
N ALA A 332 22.82 7.79 8.03
CA ALA A 332 21.92 8.10 6.93
C ALA A 332 20.57 7.36 7.06
N ALA A 333 20.60 6.09 7.48
CA ALA A 333 19.39 5.32 7.77
C ALA A 333 18.55 5.97 8.89
N LEU A 334 19.19 6.39 10.00
CA LEU A 334 18.50 7.15 11.06
C LEU A 334 17.91 8.46 10.56
N ALA A 335 18.66 9.22 9.75
CA ALA A 335 18.18 10.47 9.15
C ALA A 335 16.98 10.25 8.21
N ALA A 336 16.94 9.10 7.53
CA ALA A 336 15.79 8.65 6.74
C ALA A 336 14.63 8.09 7.60
N GLY A 337 14.75 8.12 8.94
CA GLY A 337 13.72 7.69 9.88
C GLY A 337 13.62 6.17 10.06
N ARG A 338 14.66 5.41 9.69
CA ARG A 338 14.79 3.97 9.93
C ARG A 338 15.15 3.69 11.39
N ASP A 339 14.70 2.55 11.89
CA ASP A 339 15.04 2.08 13.24
C ASP A 339 16.17 1.06 13.15
N LEU A 340 17.30 1.33 13.79
CA LEU A 340 18.45 0.42 13.78
C LEU A 340 18.15 -0.93 14.46
N THR A 341 17.08 -1.04 15.26
CA THR A 341 16.65 -2.30 15.87
C THR A 341 16.13 -3.28 14.82
N GLU A 342 15.45 -2.75 13.81
CA GLU A 342 14.99 -3.51 12.65
C GLU A 342 16.16 -4.21 11.95
N PHE A 343 17.27 -3.48 11.76
CA PHE A 343 18.47 -4.01 11.12
C PHE A 343 19.17 -5.08 11.99
N THR A 344 19.31 -4.85 13.29
CA THR A 344 19.92 -5.84 14.19
C THR A 344 19.10 -7.11 14.27
N THR A 345 17.77 -7.01 14.34
CA THR A 345 16.88 -8.19 14.33
C THR A 345 16.99 -8.92 13.00
N PHE A 346 16.90 -8.20 11.88
CA PHE A 346 17.08 -8.77 10.54
C PHE A 346 18.37 -9.58 10.40
N LEU A 347 19.49 -9.03 10.86
CA LEU A 347 20.78 -9.70 10.80
C LEU A 347 20.83 -10.92 11.73
N THR A 348 20.32 -10.79 12.96
CA THR A 348 20.30 -11.86 13.96
C THR A 348 19.49 -13.06 13.49
N ASP A 349 18.35 -12.83 12.86
CA ASP A 349 17.46 -13.89 12.36
C ASP A 349 18.05 -14.67 11.16
N ARG A 350 19.15 -14.17 10.57
CA ARG A 350 19.71 -14.66 9.30
C ARG A 350 21.18 -15.03 9.38
N THR A 351 21.72 -15.10 10.58
CA THR A 351 23.11 -15.49 10.82
C THR A 351 23.19 -16.59 11.87
N ASP A 352 24.08 -17.57 11.65
CA ASP A 352 24.32 -18.65 12.62
C ASP A 352 25.22 -18.20 13.79
N ARG A 353 25.90 -17.06 13.64
CA ARG A 353 26.90 -16.57 14.60
C ARG A 353 26.43 -15.31 15.28
N ALA A 354 26.79 -15.11 16.55
CA ALA A 354 26.54 -13.85 17.23
C ALA A 354 27.13 -12.67 16.43
N LEU A 355 26.39 -11.56 16.41
CA LEU A 355 26.83 -10.33 15.74
C LEU A 355 28.19 -9.88 16.31
N PRO A 356 29.18 -9.50 15.47
CA PRO A 356 30.46 -9.01 15.94
C PRO A 356 30.31 -7.80 16.87
N SER A 357 31.12 -7.74 17.94
CA SER A 357 31.09 -6.62 18.90
C SER A 357 31.45 -5.28 18.26
N THR A 358 32.18 -5.30 17.13
CA THR A 358 32.46 -4.11 16.33
C THR A 358 31.18 -3.50 15.76
N LEU A 359 30.26 -4.34 15.24
CA LEU A 359 28.99 -3.88 14.69
C LEU A 359 28.08 -3.32 15.79
N THR A 360 27.96 -4.02 16.93
CA THR A 360 27.12 -3.55 18.05
C THR A 360 27.62 -2.21 18.59
N THR A 361 28.94 -2.05 18.74
CA THR A 361 29.55 -0.80 19.21
C THR A 361 29.24 0.36 18.25
N VAL A 362 29.38 0.16 16.94
CA VAL A 362 29.08 1.21 15.95
C VAL A 362 27.59 1.57 15.97
N ILE A 363 26.69 0.59 16.08
CA ILE A 363 25.25 0.83 16.17
C ILE A 363 24.91 1.65 17.42
N ASP A 364 25.46 1.29 18.58
CA ASP A 364 25.22 2.02 19.84
C ASP A 364 25.76 3.45 19.80
N ASP A 365 26.94 3.63 19.21
CA ASP A 365 27.53 4.95 18.97
C ASP A 365 26.65 5.83 18.07
N VAL A 366 26.15 5.26 16.97
CA VAL A 366 25.25 5.95 16.04
C VAL A 366 23.91 6.27 16.70
N ARG A 367 23.31 5.33 17.44
CA ARG A 367 22.08 5.58 18.23
C ARG A 367 22.28 6.73 19.21
N ARG A 368 23.36 6.68 19.99
CA ARG A 368 23.68 7.71 20.99
C ARG A 368 23.82 9.08 20.34
N ARG A 369 24.56 9.20 19.23
CA ARG A 369 24.75 10.47 18.52
C ARG A 369 23.47 10.96 17.84
N GLY A 370 22.71 10.05 17.22
CA GLY A 370 21.45 10.37 16.55
C GLY A 370 20.40 10.93 17.50
N ALA A 371 20.41 10.52 18.77
CA ALA A 371 19.50 11.03 19.79
C ALA A 371 19.89 12.40 20.39
N GLN A 372 21.04 12.97 20.01
CA GLN A 372 21.52 14.25 20.56
C GLN A 372 20.93 15.48 19.86
N LEU A 373 20.30 15.31 18.70
CA LEU A 373 19.74 16.39 17.90
C LEU A 373 18.23 16.19 17.73
N ALA A 374 17.47 17.28 17.82
CA ALA A 374 16.04 17.30 17.54
C ALA A 374 15.74 18.39 16.51
N ASP A 375 15.14 18.01 15.38
CA ASP A 375 14.57 18.96 14.44
C ASP A 375 13.24 19.50 14.99
N LEU A 376 13.19 20.80 15.26
CA LEU A 376 12.00 21.50 15.76
C LEU A 376 11.25 22.25 14.65
N GLY A 377 11.64 22.04 13.39
CA GLY A 377 11.01 22.64 12.23
C GLY A 377 11.48 24.06 11.91
N HIS A 378 10.77 24.67 10.97
CA HIS A 378 11.11 25.99 10.44
C HIS A 378 10.65 27.11 11.38
N LEU A 379 11.55 28.05 11.63
CA LEU A 379 11.24 29.31 12.30
C LEU A 379 11.49 30.47 11.35
N ARG A 380 10.50 31.36 11.29
CA ARG A 380 10.71 32.67 10.68
C ARG A 380 11.52 33.52 11.65
N VAL A 381 12.68 33.99 11.21
CA VAL A 381 13.56 34.87 12.00
C VAL A 381 13.19 36.32 11.68
N ILE A 382 12.95 37.10 12.72
CA ILE A 382 12.66 38.54 12.66
C ILE A 382 13.81 39.28 13.35
N GLU A 383 14.46 40.18 12.63
CA GLU A 383 15.45 41.08 13.19
C GLU A 383 14.78 42.32 13.79
N CYS A 384 15.18 42.68 15.01
CA CYS A 384 14.79 43.91 15.70
C CYS A 384 15.87 44.98 15.55
N ALA A 385 15.45 46.24 15.55
CA ALA A 385 16.36 47.39 15.44
C ALA A 385 17.42 47.40 16.55
N ASP A 386 17.06 46.98 17.77
CA ASP A 386 17.95 46.90 18.92
C ASP A 386 17.50 45.80 19.92
N PRO A 387 18.33 45.44 20.91
CA PRO A 387 17.97 44.43 21.90
C PRO A 387 16.79 44.80 22.80
N ALA A 388 16.52 46.09 23.01
CA ALA A 388 15.40 46.53 23.85
C ALA A 388 14.06 46.24 23.17
N VAL A 389 13.96 46.45 21.85
CA VAL A 389 12.79 46.08 21.06
C VAL A 389 12.56 44.57 21.07
N ALA A 390 13.63 43.77 20.88
CA ALA A 390 13.53 42.31 20.95
C ALA A 390 13.03 41.83 22.33
N LEU A 391 13.59 42.40 23.42
CA LEU A 391 13.18 42.08 24.78
C LEU A 391 11.73 42.49 25.06
N LEU A 392 11.32 43.68 24.62
CA LEU A 392 9.96 44.19 24.77
C LEU A 392 8.94 43.26 24.11
N ILE A 393 9.20 42.84 22.87
CA ILE A 393 8.32 41.94 22.13
C ILE A 393 8.31 40.54 22.76
N ALA A 394 9.49 40.00 23.14
CA ALA A 394 9.59 38.67 23.74
C ALA A 394 8.97 38.57 25.15
N ARG A 395 8.84 39.70 25.86
CA ARG A 395 8.25 39.77 27.22
C ARG A 395 6.79 40.22 27.23
N ASP A 396 6.26 40.71 26.11
CA ASP A 396 4.85 41.08 26.00
C ASP A 396 3.94 39.88 26.31
N ARG A 397 2.86 40.13 27.05
CA ARG A 397 1.97 39.09 27.57
C ARG A 397 1.31 38.27 26.46
N THR A 398 1.07 38.88 25.31
CA THR A 398 0.40 38.24 24.16
C THR A 398 1.39 37.63 23.16
N LEU A 399 2.55 38.26 22.98
CA LEU A 399 3.56 37.82 22.00
C LEU A 399 4.52 36.77 22.52
N ARG A 400 4.77 36.71 23.84
CA ARG A 400 5.73 35.75 24.46
C ARG A 400 5.45 34.27 24.16
N SER A 401 4.20 33.91 23.92
CA SER A 401 3.83 32.52 23.59
C SER A 401 3.89 32.24 22.09
N LEU A 402 4.08 33.27 21.27
CA LEU A 402 4.07 33.20 19.80
C LEU A 402 5.48 33.37 19.21
N CYS A 403 6.45 33.84 20.00
CA CYS A 403 7.84 33.97 19.59
C CYS A 403 8.80 33.45 20.67
N ARG A 404 10.04 33.16 20.25
CA ARG A 404 11.17 32.87 21.14
C ARG A 404 12.35 33.79 20.81
N PRO A 405 13.08 34.32 21.79
CA PRO A 405 14.30 35.07 21.51
C PRO A 405 15.36 34.18 20.87
N LEU A 406 16.07 34.72 19.88
CA LEU A 406 17.17 34.10 19.16
C LEU A 406 18.39 35.05 19.23
N GLY A 407 19.16 34.92 20.32
CA GLY A 407 20.20 35.91 20.65
C GLY A 407 19.59 37.24 21.07
N ASP A 408 20.37 38.32 20.92
CA ASP A 408 20.01 39.62 21.53
C ASP A 408 19.06 40.46 20.69
N ARG A 409 19.05 40.29 19.35
CA ARG A 409 18.29 41.14 18.43
C ARG A 409 17.31 40.40 17.53
N HIS A 410 17.17 39.09 17.66
CA HIS A 410 16.27 38.32 16.79
C HIS A 410 15.18 37.60 17.56
N LEU A 411 14.05 37.41 16.90
CA LEU A 411 12.91 36.63 17.37
C LEU A 411 12.61 35.53 16.36
N GLY A 412 12.43 34.31 16.86
CA GLY A 412 11.94 33.19 16.08
C GLY A 412 10.43 33.04 16.27
N VAL A 413 9.69 32.98 15.17
CA VAL A 413 8.23 32.75 15.15
C VAL A 413 7.94 31.48 14.34
N ALA A 414 7.24 30.53 14.95
CA ALA A 414 6.81 29.32 14.25
C ALA A 414 5.79 29.67 13.16
N ALA A 415 5.82 28.99 12.02
CA ALA A 415 4.96 29.30 10.87
C ALA A 415 3.46 29.30 11.23
N GLU A 416 3.03 28.37 12.08
CA GLU A 416 1.67 28.26 12.62
C GLU A 416 1.22 29.43 13.51
N HIS A 417 2.15 30.21 14.03
CA HIS A 417 1.89 31.37 14.89
C HIS A 417 2.03 32.70 14.16
N GLU A 418 2.51 32.69 12.91
CA GLU A 418 2.89 33.90 12.20
C GLU A 418 1.74 34.92 12.06
N SER A 419 0.56 34.46 11.63
CA SER A 419 -0.60 35.35 11.47
C SER A 419 -1.02 36.01 12.79
N LYS A 420 -1.08 35.22 13.87
CA LYS A 420 -1.41 35.72 15.22
C LYS A 420 -0.35 36.68 15.74
N PHE A 421 0.92 36.36 15.50
CA PHE A 421 2.05 37.20 15.89
C PHE A 421 2.00 38.55 15.18
N ARG A 422 1.78 38.59 13.86
CA ARG A 422 1.64 39.83 13.08
C ARG A 422 0.51 40.72 13.62
N THR A 423 -0.66 40.13 13.91
CA THR A 423 -1.78 40.89 14.49
C THR A 423 -1.47 41.45 15.87
N ALA A 424 -0.82 40.67 16.75
CA ALA A 424 -0.44 41.14 18.08
C ALA A 424 0.68 42.19 18.03
N LEU A 425 1.61 42.06 17.08
CA LEU A 425 2.70 43.01 16.87
C LEU A 425 2.19 44.38 16.41
N LEU A 426 1.21 44.40 15.48
CA LEU A 426 0.54 45.63 15.06
C LEU A 426 -0.13 46.36 16.22
N ARG A 427 -0.74 45.62 17.17
CA ARG A 427 -1.35 46.22 18.38
C ARG A 427 -0.31 46.83 19.32
N LEU A 428 0.92 46.31 19.30
CA LEU A 428 2.06 46.86 20.06
C LEU A 428 2.73 48.05 19.35
N GLY A 429 2.30 48.39 18.13
CA GLY A 429 2.80 49.54 17.36
C GLY A 429 3.93 49.21 16.38
N TYR A 430 4.21 47.94 16.11
CA TYR A 430 5.27 47.51 15.19
C TYR A 430 4.69 46.78 13.96
N ALA A 431 5.35 46.88 12.80
CA ALA A 431 4.93 46.27 11.55
C ALA A 431 6.05 45.40 10.92
N LEU A 432 5.66 44.38 10.13
CA LEU A 432 6.51 43.33 9.57
C LEU A 432 6.11 42.91 8.17
#